data_AF-T0RI35-F1
#
_entry.id   AF-T0RI35-F1
#
_cell.length_a   1.000
_cell.length_b   1.000
_cell.length_c   1.000
_cell.angle_alpha   90.00
_cell.angle_beta   90.00
_cell.angle_gamma   90.00
#
_symmetry.space_group_name_H-M   'P 1'
#
loop_
_entity.id
_entity.type
_entity.pdbx_description
1 polymer ?
#
loop_
_entity_poly.entity_id
_entity_poly.type
_entity_poly.pdbx_seq_one_letter_code
_entity_poly.pdbx_strand_id
1 'polypeptide(L)'
;MSEQNIFHLIVRLPKEEAAFFYFQLEANEGLCFYSTLESSLKEAFRDIDIKSSPEFAPEVKRIIAKLQEKFPIEILVEENL
;
A
#
# COMPACT_ATOMS: atom_id res chain seq x y z
N MET A 1 -14.10 -7.25 -23.58
CA MET A 1 -13.48 -6.27 -22.68
C MET A 1 -13.64 -6.83 -21.30
N SER A 2 -12.57 -7.35 -20.68
CA SER A 2 -12.63 -7.80 -19.30
C SER A 2 -12.84 -6.57 -18.42
N GLU A 3 -13.85 -6.59 -17.55
CA GLU A 3 -13.95 -5.61 -16.46
C GLU A 3 -12.62 -5.64 -15.72
N GLN A 4 -11.88 -4.52 -15.76
CA GLN A 4 -10.57 -4.42 -15.12
C GLN A 4 -10.82 -4.23 -13.63
N ASN A 5 -11.09 -5.35 -12.95
CA ASN A 5 -11.12 -5.40 -11.50
C ASN A 5 -9.72 -5.06 -10.99
N ILE A 6 -9.57 -4.00 -10.19
CA ILE A 6 -8.28 -3.59 -9.60
C ILE A 6 -8.38 -3.73 -8.09
N PHE A 7 -7.42 -4.45 -7.48
CA PHE A 7 -7.29 -4.43 -6.03
C PHE A 7 -6.75 -3.08 -5.58
N HIS A 8 -7.49 -2.38 -4.73
CA HIS A 8 -7.16 -1.07 -4.19
C HIS A 8 -7.07 -1.11 -2.67
N LEU A 9 -5.96 -0.60 -2.14
CA LEU A 9 -5.67 -0.56 -0.72
C LEU A 9 -5.10 0.81 -0.36
N ILE A 10 -5.67 1.48 0.64
CA ILE A 10 -5.05 2.66 1.24
C ILE A 10 -4.60 2.30 2.64
N VAL A 11 -3.31 2.49 2.91
CA VAL A 11 -2.73 2.28 4.24
C VAL A 11 -2.19 3.57 4.83
N ARG A 12 -2.23 3.69 6.16
CA ARG A 12 -1.65 4.78 6.92
C ARG A 12 -0.51 4.27 7.80
N LEU A 13 0.62 4.97 7.79
CA LEU A 13 1.78 4.64 8.63
C LEU A 13 2.55 5.91 9.06
N PRO A 14 3.38 5.86 10.12
CA PRO A 14 4.18 6.99 10.55
C PRO A 14 5.12 7.52 9.46
N LYS A 15 5.25 8.84 9.31
CA LYS A 15 6.09 9.44 8.26
C LYS A 15 7.54 8.94 8.28
N GLU A 16 8.09 8.66 9.46
CA GLU A 16 9.46 8.17 9.63
C GLU A 16 9.69 6.78 9.02
N GLU A 17 8.66 5.94 8.96
CA GLU A 17 8.74 4.57 8.40
C GLU A 17 8.45 4.53 6.90
N ALA A 18 7.95 5.63 6.32
CA ALA A 18 7.50 5.67 4.93
C ALA A 18 8.62 5.30 3.94
N ALA A 19 9.84 5.76 4.18
CA ALA A 19 10.98 5.43 3.31
C ALA A 19 11.26 3.92 3.29
N PHE A 20 11.26 3.28 4.47
CA PHE A 20 11.45 1.83 4.56
C PHE A 20 10.29 1.09 3.90
N PHE A 21 9.05 1.54 4.12
CA PHE A 21 7.87 0.96 3.49
C PHE A 21 7.95 1.01 1.95
N TYR A 22 8.31 2.14 1.35
CA TYR A 22 8.48 2.27 -0.10
C TYR A 22 9.55 1.34 -0.64
N PHE A 23 10.70 1.25 0.03
CA PHE A 23 11.75 0.31 -0.38
C PHE A 23 11.27 -1.14 -0.42
N GLN A 24 10.37 -1.54 0.49
CA GLN A 24 9.82 -2.90 0.48
C GLN A 24 8.86 -3.13 -0.69
N LEU A 25 8.07 -2.13 -1.07
CA LEU A 25 7.24 -2.23 -2.28
C LEU A 25 8.09 -2.25 -3.55
N GLU A 26 9.08 -1.36 -3.66
CA GLU A 26 10.00 -1.27 -4.80
C GLU A 26 10.85 -2.53 -4.98
N ALA A 27 11.21 -3.21 -3.88
CA ALA A 27 11.92 -4.48 -3.93
C ALA A 27 11.08 -5.63 -4.52
N ASN A 28 9.76 -5.47 -4.61
CA ASN A 28 8.83 -6.43 -5.21
C ASN A 28 8.33 -5.88 -6.57
N GLU A 29 9.27 -5.66 -7.49
CA GLU A 29 9.00 -5.09 -8.82
C GLU A 29 7.80 -5.76 -9.52
N GLY A 30 6.91 -4.95 -10.08
CA GLY A 30 5.73 -5.41 -10.82
C GLY A 30 4.56 -5.88 -9.97
N LEU A 31 4.68 -5.89 -8.63
CA LEU A 31 3.62 -6.36 -7.75
C LEU A 31 2.48 -5.35 -7.57
N CYS A 32 2.79 -4.07 -7.42
CA CYS A 32 1.80 -3.01 -7.25
C CYS A 32 2.32 -1.65 -7.74
N PHE A 33 1.39 -0.77 -8.04
CA PHE A 33 1.62 0.67 -8.14
C PHE A 33 1.29 1.30 -6.80
N TYR A 34 2.08 2.28 -6.35
CA TYR A 34 1.77 3.02 -5.15
C TYR A 34 2.00 4.52 -5.34
N SER A 35 1.30 5.33 -4.55
CA SER A 35 1.51 6.77 -4.47
C SER A 35 1.15 7.28 -3.08
N THR A 36 1.82 8.35 -2.64
CA THR A 36 1.42 9.04 -1.41
C THR A 36 0.27 9.99 -1.71
N LEU A 37 -0.82 9.92 -0.94
CA LEU A 37 -1.91 10.88 -1.03
C LEU A 37 -1.44 12.26 -0.57
N GLU A 38 -1.70 13.29 -1.39
CA GLU A 38 -1.26 14.67 -1.14
C GLU A 38 -1.75 15.21 0.21
N SER A 39 -2.94 14.79 0.63
CA SER A 39 -3.55 15.14 1.92
C SER A 39 -2.67 14.80 3.13
N SER A 40 -1.81 13.77 3.01
CA SER A 40 -0.93 13.32 4.10
C SER A 40 0.47 13.95 4.08
N LEU A 41 0.83 14.73 3.06
CA LEU A 41 2.22 15.20 2.88
C LEU A 41 2.69 16.14 4.00
N LYS A 42 1.78 16.94 4.56
CA LYS A 42 2.07 17.88 5.65
C LYS A 42 1.86 17.29 7.04
N GLU A 43 1.42 16.04 7.10
CA GLU A 43 1.10 15.34 8.34
C GLU A 43 2.29 14.53 8.88
N ALA A 44 2.15 14.08 10.14
CA ALA A 44 3.09 13.17 10.81
C ALA A 44 2.94 11.71 10.37
N PHE A 45 1.95 11.41 9.52
CA PHE A 45 1.72 10.11 8.91
C PHE A 45 1.79 10.22 7.38
N ARG A 46 1.78 9.08 6.70
CA ARG A 46 1.62 8.97 5.26
C ARG A 46 0.48 8.03 4.96
N ASP A 47 -0.44 8.51 4.12
CA ASP A 47 -1.48 7.69 3.53
C ASP A 47 -0.98 7.29 2.13
N ILE A 48 -0.91 5.99 1.89
CA ILE A 48 -0.31 5.41 0.69
C ILE A 48 -1.41 4.65 -0.04
N ASP A 49 -1.75 5.12 -1.23
CA ASP A 49 -2.65 4.47 -2.19
C ASP A 49 -1.84 3.41 -2.93
N ILE A 50 -2.30 2.16 -2.84
CA ILE A 50 -1.69 0.96 -3.45
C ILE A 50 -2.73 0.33 -4.37
N LYS A 51 -2.35 0.10 -5.62
CA LYS A 51 -3.15 -0.58 -6.64
C LYS A 51 -2.40 -1.76 -7.21
N SER A 52 -3.08 -2.88 -7.39
CA SER A 52 -2.49 -4.11 -7.91
C SER A 52 -3.52 -4.90 -8.72
N SER A 53 -3.05 -5.78 -9.59
CA SER A 53 -3.95 -6.75 -10.23
C SER A 53 -4.55 -7.67 -9.16
N PRO A 54 -5.82 -8.08 -9.27
CA PRO A 54 -6.50 -8.89 -8.24
C PRO A 54 -5.78 -10.20 -7.90
N GLU A 55 -5.13 -10.81 -8.89
CA GLU A 55 -4.34 -12.04 -8.71
C GLU A 55 -3.14 -11.86 -7.76
N PHE A 56 -2.65 -10.63 -7.58
CA PHE A 56 -1.52 -10.30 -6.71
C PHE A 56 -1.95 -9.71 -5.37
N ALA A 57 -3.25 -9.50 -5.14
CA ALA A 57 -3.77 -9.02 -3.86
C ALA A 57 -3.30 -9.88 -2.66
N PRO A 58 -3.23 -11.23 -2.73
CA PRO A 58 -2.73 -12.03 -1.62
C PRO A 58 -1.26 -11.73 -1.27
N GLU A 59 -0.42 -11.52 -2.27
CA GLU A 59 1.00 -11.17 -2.13
C GLU A 59 1.17 -9.77 -1.53
N VAL A 60 0.42 -8.77 -2.03
CA VAL A 60 0.41 -7.42 -1.46
C VAL A 60 0.01 -7.48 0.01
N LYS A 61 -1.10 -8.15 0.35
CA LYS A 61 -1.55 -8.30 1.74
C LYS A 61 -0.52 -9.00 2.62
N ARG A 62 0.21 -9.99 2.07
CA ARG A 62 1.28 -10.69 2.80
C ARG A 62 2.44 -9.74 3.16
N ILE A 63 2.83 -8.87 2.24
CA ILE A 63 3.86 -7.84 2.51
C ILE A 63 3.37 -6.88 3.59
N ILE A 64 2.14 -6.34 3.46
CA ILE A 64 1.58 -5.42 4.45
C ILE A 64 1.51 -6.07 5.83
N ALA A 65 1.01 -7.30 5.93
CA ALA A 65 0.96 -8.05 7.19
C ALA A 65 2.35 -8.24 7.80
N LYS A 66 3.38 -8.50 7.00
CA LYS A 66 4.76 -8.61 7.48
C LYS A 66 5.34 -7.28 7.94
N LEU A 67 4.94 -6.16 7.35
CA LEU A 67 5.37 -4.83 7.78
C LEU A 67 4.63 -4.39 9.06
N GLN A 68 3.38 -4.82 9.24
CA GLN A 68 2.61 -4.60 10.48
C GLN A 68 3.26 -5.23 11.71
N GLU A 69 4.08 -6.28 11.54
CA GLU A 69 4.87 -6.87 12.63
C GLU A 69 6.02 -5.95 13.10
N LYS A 70 6.40 -4.93 12.31
CA LYS A 70 7.55 -4.04 12.58
C LYS A 70 7.15 -2.67 13.10
N PHE A 71 6.09 -2.07 12.55
CA PHE A 71 5.61 -0.74 12.89
C PHE A 71 4.10 -0.62 12.64
N PRO A 72 3.40 0.34 13.27
CA PRO A 72 1.96 0.48 13.10
C PRO A 72 1.60 0.84 11.65
N ILE A 73 0.72 0.04 11.06
CA ILE A 73 0.09 0.32 9.77
C ILE A 73 -1.42 0.10 9.93
N GLU A 74 -2.19 1.13 9.65
CA GLU A 74 -3.66 1.12 9.64
C GLU A 74 -4.17 0.93 8.21
N ILE A 75 -5.15 0.06 8.00
CA ILE A 75 -5.83 -0.09 6.72
C ILE A 75 -7.02 0.86 6.70
N LEU A 76 -7.00 1.86 5.81
CA LEU A 76 -8.06 2.86 5.66
C LEU A 76 -9.11 2.44 4.64
N VAL A 77 -8.69 1.80 3.55
CA VAL A 77 -9.54 1.31 2.46
C VAL A 77 -9.00 -0.02 1.97
N GLU A 78 -9.89 -0.97 1.71
CA GLU A 78 -9.60 -2.22 1.00
C GLU A 78 -10.80 -2.58 0.12
N GLU A 79 -10.65 -2.50 -1.20
CA GLU A 79 -11.75 -2.68 -2.14
C GLU A 79 -11.27 -3.22 -3.51
N ASN A 80 -12.23 -3.58 -4.34
CA ASN A 80 -12.04 -4.00 -5.72
C ASN A 80 -12.76 -2.98 -6.61
N LEU A 81 -12.00 -2.25 -7.43
CA LEU A 81 -12.48 -1.18 -8.34
C LEU A 81 -12.84 -1.73 -9.71
#